data_AF-A0A496VWK4-F1
#
_entry.id   AF-A0A496VWK4-F1
#
_cell.length_a   1.000
_cell.length_b   1.000
_cell.length_c   1.000
_cell.angle_alpha   90.00
_cell.angle_beta   90.00
_cell.angle_gamma   90.00
#
_symmetry.space_group_name_H-M   'P 1'
#
loop_
_entity.id
_entity.type
_entity.pdbx_description
1 polymer ?
#
loop_
_entity_poly.entity_id
_entity_poly.type
_entity_poly.pdbx_seq_one_letter_code
_entity_poly.pdbx_strand_id
1 'polypeptide(L)'
;MNLNDLTLLCGPNNTGKTYAMYSLYGLLNKDFEVHFDFVQNIIHKLAPKNVYKLDLHDIIAQHFDSMIRLMEDSFHKHLPSLFSVENSEFAKSHFAASRRHPS
;
A
#
# COMPACT_ATOMS: atom_id res chain seq x y z
N MET A 1 -1.91 -20.12 -20.19
CA MET A 1 -2.56 -19.84 -18.89
C MET A 1 -1.61 -20.32 -17.81
N ASN A 2 -0.90 -19.41 -17.15
CA ASN A 2 -0.11 -19.75 -15.97
C ASN A 2 -1.04 -19.55 -14.76
N LEU A 3 -1.23 -20.58 -13.95
CA LEU A 3 -1.99 -20.46 -12.70
C LEU A 3 -1.05 -19.76 -11.70
N ASN A 4 -1.48 -18.66 -11.09
CA ASN A 4 -0.66 -17.99 -10.06
C ASN A 4 -0.31 -18.96 -8.92
N ASP A 5 0.85 -18.76 -8.30
CA ASP A 5 1.28 -19.57 -7.15
C ASP A 5 0.27 -19.46 -6.00
N LEU A 6 -0.22 -20.61 -5.52
CA LEU A 6 -1.09 -20.67 -4.35
C LEU A 6 -0.25 -20.57 -3.08
N THR A 7 -0.50 -19.53 -2.28
CA THR A 7 0.07 -19.40 -0.94
C THR A 7 -0.93 -19.85 0.11
N LEU A 8 -0.56 -20.79 0.97
CA LEU A 8 -1.38 -21.29 2.08
C LEU A 8 -0.80 -20.87 3.43
N LEU A 9 -1.60 -20.16 4.24
CA LEU A 9 -1.22 -19.74 5.59
C LEU A 9 -1.86 -20.67 6.64
N CYS A 10 -1.06 -21.57 7.24
CA CYS A 10 -1.52 -22.57 8.22
C CYS A 10 -0.91 -22.37 9.61
N GLY A 11 -1.58 -22.88 10.64
CA GLY A 11 -1.12 -22.84 12.04
C GLY A 11 -2.26 -22.88 13.06
N PRO A 12 -1.96 -23.01 14.36
CA PRO A 12 -2.96 -23.05 15.44
C PRO A 12 -3.84 -21.80 15.49
N ASN A 13 -5.04 -21.88 16.07
CA ASN A 13 -5.88 -20.69 16.24
C ASN A 13 -5.16 -19.59 17.01
N ASN A 14 -5.51 -18.33 16.71
CA ASN A 14 -4.98 -17.15 17.39
C ASN A 14 -3.48 -16.84 17.15
N THR A 15 -2.85 -17.43 16.14
CA THR A 15 -1.44 -17.18 15.78
C THR A 15 -1.25 -16.11 14.70
N GLY A 16 -2.13 -15.11 14.62
CA GLY A 16 -1.99 -14.00 13.68
C GLY A 16 -2.44 -14.26 12.24
N LYS A 17 -2.85 -15.48 11.88
CA LYS A 17 -3.27 -15.81 10.49
C LYS A 17 -4.45 -14.97 10.00
N THR A 18 -5.46 -14.81 10.85
CA THR A 18 -6.61 -13.94 10.58
C THR A 18 -6.16 -12.50 10.40
N TYR A 19 -5.35 -11.98 11.32
CA TYR A 19 -4.82 -10.61 11.24
C TYR A 19 -4.03 -10.37 9.94
N ALA A 20 -3.11 -11.28 9.59
CA ALA A 20 -2.33 -11.18 8.36
C ALA A 20 -3.23 -11.17 7.10
N MET A 21 -4.22 -12.06 7.03
CA MET A 21 -5.13 -12.13 5.89
C MET A 21 -6.05 -10.92 5.79
N TYR A 22 -6.59 -10.43 6.91
CA TYR A 22 -7.43 -9.24 6.93
C TYR A 22 -6.63 -7.98 6.61
N SER A 23 -5.39 -7.85 7.11
CA SER A 23 -4.50 -6.75 6.73
C SER A 23 -4.16 -6.79 5.24
N LEU A 24 -3.83 -7.95 4.68
CA LEU A 24 -3.59 -8.08 3.24
C LEU A 24 -4.85 -7.75 2.42
N TYR A 25 -6.01 -8.25 2.85
CA TYR A 25 -7.29 -7.92 2.22
C TYR A 25 -7.56 -6.42 2.28
N GLY A 26 -7.40 -5.79 3.44
CA GLY A 26 -7.62 -4.35 3.63
C GLY A 26 -6.69 -3.51 2.76
N LEU A 27 -5.42 -3.89 2.62
CA LEU A 27 -4.45 -3.21 1.77
C LEU A 27 -4.82 -3.29 0.28
N LEU A 28 -5.37 -4.42 -0.16
CA LEU A 28 -5.75 -4.68 -1.55
C LEU A 28 -7.20 -4.26 -1.87
N ASN A 29 -8.00 -3.96 -0.86
CA ASN A 29 -9.39 -3.56 -1.03
C ASN A 29 -9.45 -2.14 -1.64
N LYS A 30 -10.42 -1.92 -2.52
CA LYS A 30 -10.69 -0.63 -3.18
C LYS A 30 -11.00 0.52 -2.21
N ASP A 31 -11.38 0.21 -0.98
CA ASP A 31 -11.70 1.21 0.04
C ASP A 31 -10.44 1.81 0.68
N PHE A 32 -9.27 1.19 0.48
CA PHE A 32 -7.99 1.75 0.89
C PHE A 32 -7.45 2.68 -0.20
N GLU A 33 -7.38 3.96 0.12
CA GLU A 33 -6.90 5.00 -0.79
C GLU A 33 -5.74 5.78 -0.16
N VAL A 34 -4.74 6.11 -0.98
CA VAL A 34 -3.60 6.93 -0.59
C VAL A 34 -3.51 8.11 -1.52
N HIS A 35 -3.44 9.30 -0.94
CA HIS A 35 -3.27 10.54 -1.67
C HIS A 35 -1.78 10.84 -1.81
N PHE A 36 -1.33 11.01 -3.06
CA PHE A 36 0.06 11.31 -3.37
C PHE A 36 0.19 12.77 -3.82
N ASP A 37 0.80 13.61 -2.98
CA ASP A 37 0.91 15.05 -3.23
C ASP A 37 1.62 15.39 -4.56
N PHE A 38 2.55 14.54 -4.99
CA PHE A 38 3.28 14.73 -6.25
C PHE A 38 2.38 14.62 -7.49
N VAL A 39 1.21 13.97 -7.41
CA VAL A 39 0.28 13.83 -8.54
C VAL A 39 -0.22 15.19 -9.00
N GLN A 40 -0.51 16.10 -8.06
CA GLN A 40 -0.89 17.48 -8.40
C GLN A 40 0.21 18.18 -9.19
N ASN A 41 1.47 18.03 -8.79
CA ASN A 41 2.61 18.62 -9.50
C ASN A 41 2.77 18.07 -10.92
N ILE A 42 2.45 16.79 -11.14
CA ILE A 42 2.47 16.18 -12.48
C ILE A 42 1.40 16.81 -13.36
N ILE A 43 0.16 16.94 -12.86
CA ILE A 43 -0.95 17.52 -13.60
C ILE A 43 -0.63 18.97 -14.03
N HIS A 44 -0.09 19.79 -13.12
CA HIS A 44 0.31 21.17 -13.42
C HIS A 44 1.41 21.28 -14.49
N LYS A 45 2.30 20.29 -14.60
CA LYS A 45 3.36 20.26 -15.63
C LYS A 45 2.87 19.78 -16.99
N LEU A 46 1.86 18.92 -17.03
CA LEU A 46 1.33 18.33 -18.25
C LEU A 46 0.29 19.24 -18.93
N ALA A 47 -0.58 19.87 -18.15
CA ALA A 47 -1.69 20.69 -18.67
C ALA A 47 -1.24 21.78 -19.67
N PRO A 48 -0.18 22.57 -19.42
CA PRO A 48 0.27 23.61 -20.36
C PRO A 48 0.91 23.06 -21.63
N LYS A 49 1.42 21.82 -21.60
CA LYS A 49 2.14 21.21 -22.71
C LYS A 49 1.21 20.49 -23.69
N ASN A 50 -0.09 20.39 -23.38
CA ASN A 50 -1.07 19.57 -24.10
C ASN A 50 -0.59 18.11 -24.28
N VAL A 51 0.23 17.62 -23.34
CA VAL A 51 0.80 16.27 -23.33
C VAL A 51 -0.04 15.41 -22.38
N TYR A 52 -0.62 14.35 -22.93
CA TYR A 52 -1.44 13.38 -22.20
C TYR A 52 -0.75 12.02 -22.04
N LYS A 53 0.51 11.92 -22.46
CA LYS A 53 1.31 10.71 -22.31
C LYS A 53 2.23 10.85 -21.10
N LEU A 54 2.16 9.87 -20.22
CA LEU A 54 2.89 9.83 -18.98
C LEU A 54 3.46 8.43 -18.78
N ASP A 55 4.76 8.35 -18.52
CA ASP A 55 5.39 7.07 -18.20
C ASP A 55 5.27 6.81 -16.69
N LEU A 56 4.53 5.76 -16.34
CA LEU A 56 4.34 5.36 -14.95
C LEU A 56 5.62 4.79 -14.34
N HIS A 57 6.51 4.19 -15.14
CA HIS A 57 7.79 3.70 -14.63
C HIS A 57 8.65 4.84 -14.11
N ASP A 58 8.71 5.95 -14.85
CA ASP A 58 9.49 7.13 -14.44
C ASP A 58 8.93 7.75 -13.16
N ILE A 59 7.59 7.85 -13.04
CA ILE A 59 6.94 8.36 -11.84
C ILE A 59 7.24 7.48 -10.64
N ILE A 60 7.01 6.17 -10.79
CA ILE A 60 7.25 5.23 -9.70
C ILE A 60 8.72 5.28 -9.32
N ALA A 61 9.66 5.30 -10.26
CA ALA A 61 11.09 5.38 -9.96
C ALA A 61 11.47 6.67 -9.20
N GLN A 62 10.89 7.81 -9.59
CA GLN A 62 11.17 9.11 -8.96
C GLN A 62 10.53 9.25 -7.57
N HIS A 63 9.37 8.63 -7.35
CA HIS A 63 8.56 8.85 -6.15
C HIS A 63 8.44 7.61 -5.25
N PHE A 64 9.08 6.49 -5.59
CA PHE A 64 8.91 5.19 -4.92
C PHE A 64 8.96 5.28 -3.40
N ASP A 65 10.02 5.88 -2.86
CA ASP A 65 10.24 5.91 -1.41
C ASP A 65 9.17 6.76 -0.71
N SER A 66 8.72 7.85 -1.35
CA SER A 66 7.61 8.66 -0.83
C SER A 66 6.27 7.93 -0.92
N MET A 67 6.03 7.17 -2.00
CA MET A 67 4.82 6.36 -2.16
C MET A 67 4.73 5.29 -1.08
N ILE A 68 5.83 4.57 -0.83
CA ILE A 68 5.90 3.56 0.21
C ILE A 68 5.64 4.15 1.59
N ARG A 69 6.31 5.25 1.96
CA ARG A 69 6.08 5.91 3.26
C ARG A 69 4.63 6.36 3.43
N LEU A 70 4.03 6.97 2.41
CA LEU A 70 2.64 7.41 2.48
C LEU A 70 1.66 6.24 2.55
N MET A 71 1.97 5.12 1.88
CA MET A 71 1.20 3.88 2.03
C MET A 71 1.32 3.30 3.43
N GLU A 72 2.54 3.23 4.00
CA GLU A 72 2.79 2.75 5.36
C GLU A 72 2.01 3.58 6.39
N ASP A 73 2.12 4.90 6.33
CA ASP A 73 1.44 5.82 7.25
C ASP A 73 -0.09 5.74 7.10
N SER A 74 -0.58 5.74 5.86
CA SER A 74 -2.03 5.67 5.59
C SER A 74 -2.61 4.33 6.04
N PHE A 75 -1.89 3.23 5.80
CA PHE A 75 -2.35 1.90 6.17
C PHE A 75 -2.30 1.70 7.68
N HIS A 76 -1.25 2.17 8.36
CA HIS A 76 -1.18 2.16 9.82
C HIS A 76 -2.38 2.87 10.45
N LYS A 77 -2.77 4.03 9.93
CA LYS A 77 -3.96 4.78 10.37
C LYS A 77 -5.27 4.06 10.05
N HIS A 78 -5.29 3.21 9.02
CA HIS A 78 -6.46 2.45 8.61
C HIS A 78 -6.68 1.17 9.45
N LEU A 79 -5.62 0.59 10.02
CA LEU A 79 -5.68 -0.67 10.78
C LEU A 79 -6.74 -0.68 11.90
N PRO A 80 -6.85 0.34 12.78
CA PRO A 80 -7.87 0.33 13.84
C PRO A 80 -9.28 0.21 13.28
N SER A 81 -9.60 0.98 12.22
CA SER A 81 -10.90 0.92 11.56
C SER A 81 -11.14 -0.44 10.90
N LEU A 82 -10.12 -1.01 10.25
CA LEU A 82 -10.22 -2.31 9.58
C LEU A 82 -10.58 -3.44 10.55
N PHE A 83 -10.07 -3.37 11.78
CA PHE A 83 -10.33 -4.36 12.84
C PHE A 83 -11.44 -3.94 13.81
N SER A 84 -12.06 -2.77 13.61
CA SER A 84 -13.08 -2.22 14.50
C SER A 84 -12.61 -2.11 15.96
N VAL A 85 -11.40 -1.60 16.14
CA VAL A 85 -10.76 -1.41 17.46
C VAL A 85 -10.31 0.03 17.67
N GLU A 86 -9.97 0.36 18.91
CA GLU A 86 -9.41 1.66 19.28
C GLU A 86 -8.02 1.90 18.67
N ASN A 87 -7.69 3.17 18.40
CA ASN A 87 -6.39 3.56 17.83
C ASN A 87 -5.19 3.08 18.66
N SER A 88 -5.36 2.93 19.98
CA SER A 88 -4.32 2.44 20.89
C SER A 88 -3.88 1.00 20.62
N GLU A 89 -4.77 0.16 20.09
CA GLU A 89 -4.48 -1.27 19.86
C GLU A 89 -3.36 -1.48 18.82
N PHE A 90 -3.26 -0.58 17.84
CA PHE A 90 -2.23 -0.62 16.80
C PHE A 90 -1.09 0.39 17.00
N ALA A 91 -1.07 1.15 18.09
CA ALA A 91 -0.09 2.24 18.29
C ALA A 91 1.39 1.79 18.26
N LYS A 92 1.66 0.51 18.55
CA LYS A 92 3.01 -0.09 18.51
C LYS A 92 3.27 -0.92 17.25
N SER A 93 2.29 -1.01 16.35
CA SER A 93 2.42 -1.79 15.12
C SER A 93 3.18 -0.99 14.08
N HIS A 94 4.12 -1.66 13.40
CA HIS A 94 4.88 -1.06 12.31
C HIS A 94 4.57 -1.81 11.03
N PHE A 95 4.18 -1.08 9.98
CA PHE A 95 4.07 -1.63 8.63
C PHE A 95 5.27 -1.15 7.83
N ALA A 96 5.99 -2.09 7.20
CA ALA A 96 7.17 -1.79 6.41
C ALA A 96 7.07 -2.51 5.06
N ALA A 97 7.15 -1.75 3.98
CA ALA A 97 7.37 -2.28 2.65
C ALA A 97 8.79 -1.96 2.20
N SER A 98 9.41 -2.90 1.50
CA SER A 98 10.77 -2.74 0.97
C SER A 98 10.82 -3.15 -0.48
N ARG A 99 11.78 -2.57 -1.22
CA ARG A 99 12.09 -3.07 -2.57
C ARG A 99 12.63 -4.47 -2.44
N ARG A 100 12.09 -5.41 -3.21
CA ARG A 100 12.81 -6.65 -3.47
C ARG A 100 14.12 -6.28 -4.17
N HIS A 101 15.25 -6.61 -3.56
CA HIS A 101 16.50 -6.63 -4.30
C HIS A 101 16.36 -7.65 -5.43
N PRO A 102 16.70 -7.30 -6.68
CA PRO A 102 16.75 -8.28 -7.75
C PRO A 102 17.79 -9.34 -7.39
N SER A 103 17.35 -10.59 -7.36
CA SER A 103 18.18 -11.80 -7.25
C SER A 103 18.90 -12.10 -8.54
#